data_AF-A0A7S0GRZ6-F1
#
_entry.id   AF-A0A7S0GRZ6-F1
#
_cell.length_a   1.000
_cell.length_b   1.000
_cell.length_c   1.000
_cell.angle_alpha   90.00
_cell.angle_beta   90.00
_cell.angle_gamma   90.00
#
_symmetry.space_group_name_H-M   'P 1'
#
loop_
_entity.id
_entity.type
_entity.pdbx_description
1 polymer ?
#
loop_
_entity_poly.entity_id
_entity_poly.type
_entity_poly.pdbx_seq_one_letter_code
_entity_poly.pdbx_strand_id
1 'polypeptide(L)'
;PSDPARADRVDDEEREVLCAAVSDASAPPRHVPGINSGQIGPELAKLRSAQGEHAEYYTLEHYDRLYGRRRAWARDGRGSKVWCKDVHGPGCRECTSCHFCRQKTADVKTRCQCGEWRSTPPGGRGRGAWCGWCLEMRMGENIEEALADEEWRCPVCRDICNCSGANCLRAKRNLFPTQQLTHEALQFGWQSVAHYLITTRIRENAE
;
A
#
# COMPACT_ATOMS: atom_id res chain seq x y z
N PRO A 1 16.17 20.21 -37.77
CA PRO A 1 14.89 19.49 -37.95
C PRO A 1 15.04 18.05 -37.46
N SER A 2 14.77 17.81 -36.18
CA SER A 2 14.82 16.49 -35.54
C SER A 2 13.42 15.89 -35.53
N ASP A 3 13.31 14.73 -36.18
CA ASP A 3 12.10 13.95 -36.45
C ASP A 3 11.49 13.38 -35.13
N PRO A 4 10.19 13.58 -34.83
CA PRO A 4 9.61 13.26 -33.52
C PRO A 4 9.14 11.80 -33.33
N ALA A 5 9.53 10.85 -34.20
CA ALA A 5 8.92 9.51 -34.23
C ALA A 5 9.74 8.37 -33.57
N ARG A 6 10.57 8.65 -32.55
CA ARG A 6 11.48 7.64 -31.98
C ARG A 6 11.31 7.33 -30.48
N ALA A 7 10.08 7.39 -29.97
CA ALA A 7 9.79 7.07 -28.58
C ALA A 7 8.45 6.32 -28.43
N ASP A 8 8.27 5.18 -29.10
CA ASP A 8 7.15 4.27 -28.76
C ASP A 8 7.26 2.85 -29.32
N ARG A 9 8.34 2.13 -29.04
CA ARG A 9 8.38 0.68 -29.27
C ARG A 9 9.06 0.01 -28.10
N VAL A 10 8.24 -0.43 -27.14
CA VAL A 10 8.62 -1.52 -26.23
C VAL A 10 9.02 -2.67 -27.14
N ASP A 11 10.27 -3.12 -27.03
CA ASP A 11 10.75 -4.19 -27.89
C ASP A 11 9.93 -5.47 -27.65
N ASP A 12 9.77 -6.28 -28.69
CA ASP A 12 8.93 -7.48 -28.62
C ASP A 12 9.48 -8.50 -27.59
N GLU A 13 10.74 -8.37 -27.16
CA GLU A 13 11.38 -9.14 -26.08
C GLU A 13 10.93 -8.67 -24.67
N GLU A 14 10.88 -7.36 -24.41
CA GLU A 14 10.30 -6.76 -23.20
C GLU A 14 8.81 -7.08 -23.08
N ARG A 15 8.10 -7.14 -24.21
CA ARG A 15 6.68 -7.51 -24.25
C ARG A 15 6.45 -8.99 -23.98
N GLU A 16 7.34 -9.87 -24.43
CA GLU A 16 7.30 -11.31 -24.14
C GLU A 16 7.66 -11.61 -22.67
N VAL A 17 8.63 -10.88 -22.10
CA VAL A 17 8.99 -10.94 -20.67
C VAL A 17 7.84 -10.47 -19.76
N LEU A 18 7.10 -9.43 -20.17
CA LEU A 18 5.97 -8.91 -19.40
C LEU A 18 4.72 -9.79 -19.50
N CYS A 19 4.48 -10.43 -20.65
CA CYS A 19 3.29 -11.26 -20.87
C CYS A 19 3.42 -12.69 -20.31
N ALA A 20 4.64 -13.23 -20.23
CA ALA A 20 4.90 -14.50 -19.53
C ALA A 20 4.81 -14.37 -17.99
N ALA A 21 4.98 -13.17 -17.44
CA ALA A 21 5.04 -12.93 -15.99
C ALA A 21 3.68 -13.02 -15.25
N VAL A 22 2.56 -13.14 -15.98
CA VAL A 22 1.20 -13.21 -15.41
C VAL A 22 0.60 -14.62 -15.42
N SER A 23 1.18 -15.57 -16.14
CA SER A 23 0.58 -16.91 -16.33
C SER A 23 1.16 -18.00 -15.45
N ASP A 24 2.25 -17.76 -14.71
CA ASP A 24 2.84 -18.78 -13.85
C ASP A 24 2.44 -18.62 -12.38
N ALA A 25 1.34 -19.28 -12.00
CA ALA A 25 0.91 -19.44 -10.62
C ALA A 25 1.88 -20.28 -9.75
N SER A 26 3.04 -20.69 -10.31
CA SER A 26 4.10 -21.40 -9.61
C SER A 26 5.40 -20.60 -9.45
N ALA A 27 5.45 -19.32 -9.87
CA ALA A 27 6.60 -18.46 -9.61
C ALA A 27 6.65 -18.03 -8.12
N PRO A 28 7.80 -18.18 -7.42
CA PRO A 28 7.91 -17.76 -6.03
C PRO A 28 7.74 -16.25 -5.91
N PRO A 29 7.18 -15.75 -4.79
CA PRO A 29 7.01 -14.31 -4.56
C PRO A 29 8.35 -13.62 -4.76
N ARG A 30 8.35 -12.59 -5.62
CA ARG A 30 9.53 -11.81 -5.99
C ARG A 30 10.32 -11.44 -4.74
N HIS A 31 11.53 -11.99 -4.63
CA HIS A 31 12.45 -11.73 -3.53
C HIS A 31 12.70 -10.21 -3.42
N VAL A 32 12.17 -9.60 -2.36
CA VAL A 32 12.50 -8.22 -1.97
C VAL A 32 13.87 -8.29 -1.26
N PRO A 33 14.96 -7.77 -1.86
CA PRO A 33 16.27 -7.78 -1.21
C PRO A 33 16.19 -6.98 0.09
N GLY A 34 16.62 -7.59 1.21
CA GLY A 34 16.66 -6.93 2.53
C GLY A 34 15.54 -7.30 3.49
N ILE A 35 15.31 -8.60 3.75
CA ILE A 35 14.69 -9.01 5.02
C ILE A 35 15.65 -8.56 6.12
N ASN A 36 15.48 -7.33 6.60
CA ASN A 36 16.24 -6.83 7.73
C ASN A 36 15.97 -7.75 8.92
N SER A 37 17.06 -8.12 9.58
CA SER A 37 17.15 -9.11 10.65
C SER A 37 15.99 -8.94 11.62
N GLY A 38 15.06 -9.90 11.65
CA GLY A 38 13.77 -9.88 12.37
C GLY A 38 13.76 -9.65 13.89
N GLN A 39 14.61 -8.78 14.41
CA GLN A 39 14.40 -8.04 15.63
C GLN A 39 13.37 -6.93 15.36
N ILE A 40 12.41 -6.83 16.26
CA ILE A 40 11.44 -5.73 16.29
C ILE A 40 11.92 -4.64 17.23
N GLY A 41 11.60 -3.40 16.90
CA GLY A 41 11.79 -2.26 17.78
C GLY A 41 10.75 -2.17 18.90
N PRO A 42 10.95 -1.23 19.84
CA PRO A 42 10.12 -1.07 21.02
C PRO A 42 8.66 -0.69 20.72
N GLU A 43 8.39 0.02 19.62
CA GLU A 43 7.03 0.44 19.25
C GLU A 43 6.20 -0.75 18.78
N LEU A 44 6.76 -1.61 17.91
CA LEU A 44 6.09 -2.84 17.48
C LEU A 44 5.97 -3.83 18.63
N ALA A 45 7.00 -3.97 19.48
CA ALA A 45 6.92 -4.82 20.66
C ALA A 45 5.77 -4.38 21.58
N LYS A 46 5.69 -3.08 21.89
CA LYS A 46 4.60 -2.49 22.69
C LYS A 46 3.24 -2.71 22.04
N LEU A 47 3.14 -2.52 20.72
CA LEU A 47 1.90 -2.79 19.98
C LEU A 47 1.46 -4.24 20.18
N ARG A 48 2.36 -5.21 19.96
CA ARG A 48 2.08 -6.64 20.08
C ARG A 48 1.62 -7.04 21.48
N SER A 49 2.29 -6.54 22.51
CA SER A 49 1.89 -6.78 23.91
C SER A 49 0.49 -6.26 24.23
N ALA A 50 0.02 -5.21 23.53
CA ALA A 50 -1.28 -4.60 23.75
C ALA A 50 -2.44 -5.27 22.98
N GLN A 51 -2.17 -6.14 21.99
CA GLN A 51 -3.24 -6.61 21.10
C GLN A 51 -4.15 -7.68 21.74
N GLY A 52 -3.64 -8.48 22.67
CA GLY A 52 -4.40 -9.55 23.33
C GLY A 52 -5.08 -10.49 22.32
N GLU A 53 -6.37 -10.78 22.55
CA GLU A 53 -7.20 -11.62 21.67
C GLU A 53 -7.49 -10.98 20.28
N HIS A 54 -7.18 -9.70 20.11
CA HIS A 54 -7.39 -8.94 18.87
C HIS A 54 -6.11 -8.80 18.05
N ALA A 55 -5.14 -9.69 18.28
CA ALA A 55 -3.84 -9.70 17.62
C ALA A 55 -3.94 -9.76 16.09
N GLU A 56 -2.98 -9.10 15.44
CA GLU A 56 -2.81 -9.21 14.01
C GLU A 56 -2.25 -10.58 13.64
N TYR A 57 -2.89 -11.21 12.65
CA TYR A 57 -2.40 -12.42 12.00
C TYR A 57 -1.82 -12.06 10.64
N TYR A 58 -0.72 -12.72 10.28
CA TYR A 58 -0.14 -12.65 8.94
C TYR A 58 0.43 -14.02 8.58
N THR A 59 0.31 -14.35 7.30
CA THR A 59 0.73 -15.63 6.71
C THR A 59 1.57 -15.34 5.47
N LEU A 60 2.21 -16.36 4.89
CA LEU A 60 2.92 -16.23 3.62
C LEU A 60 2.01 -15.67 2.51
N GLU A 61 0.73 -16.03 2.50
CA GLU A 61 -0.23 -15.46 1.55
C GLU A 61 -0.36 -13.93 1.68
N HIS A 62 -0.24 -13.37 2.89
CA HIS A 62 -0.24 -11.91 3.07
C HIS A 62 1.05 -11.28 2.54
N TYR A 63 2.17 -11.99 2.64
CA TYR A 63 3.44 -11.56 2.05
C TYR A 63 3.36 -11.55 0.52
N ASP A 64 2.78 -12.59 -0.10
CA ASP A 64 2.63 -12.69 -1.55
C ASP A 64 1.72 -11.59 -2.13
N ARG A 65 0.80 -11.07 -1.31
CA ARG A 65 -0.09 -9.97 -1.67
C ARG A 65 0.55 -8.58 -1.48
N LEU A 66 1.72 -8.48 -0.86
CA LEU A 66 2.47 -7.22 -0.83
C LEU A 66 2.92 -6.87 -2.23
N TYR A 67 2.66 -5.63 -2.61
CA TYR A 67 3.25 -5.09 -3.82
C TYR A 67 4.54 -4.38 -3.41
N GLY A 68 5.60 -4.61 -4.19
CA GLY A 68 6.79 -3.79 -4.13
C GLY A 68 6.59 -2.46 -4.84
N ARG A 69 7.71 -1.78 -5.09
CA ARG A 69 7.80 -0.67 -6.04
C ARG A 69 8.96 -0.94 -6.98
N ARG A 70 8.83 -0.63 -8.27
CA ARG A 70 9.98 -0.66 -9.20
C ARG A 70 10.76 0.65 -9.12
N ARG A 71 10.06 1.77 -9.02
CA ARG A 71 10.63 3.11 -8.93
C ARG A 71 10.85 3.50 -7.46
N ALA A 72 12.06 3.93 -7.14
CA ALA A 72 12.33 4.59 -5.86
C ALA A 72 11.48 5.87 -5.76
N TRP A 73 10.92 6.13 -4.58
CA TRP A 73 10.14 7.34 -4.37
C TRP A 73 11.03 8.52 -3.99
N ALA A 74 10.81 9.68 -4.61
CA ALA A 74 11.45 10.93 -4.24
C ALA A 74 10.79 11.50 -2.96
N ARG A 75 11.17 10.95 -1.79
CA ARG A 75 10.61 11.34 -0.48
C ARG A 75 10.80 12.83 -0.18
N ASP A 76 11.93 13.36 -0.60
CA ASP A 76 12.37 14.71 -0.29
C ASP A 76 11.94 15.74 -1.35
N GLY A 77 11.40 15.28 -2.48
CA GLY A 77 11.00 16.13 -3.61
C GLY A 77 9.56 16.62 -3.55
N ARG A 78 8.79 16.33 -2.50
CA ARG A 78 7.38 16.73 -2.44
C ARG A 78 7.22 18.17 -1.95
N GLY A 79 6.49 18.95 -2.73
CA GLY A 79 6.00 20.26 -2.32
C GLY A 79 5.01 20.20 -1.16
N SER A 80 4.67 21.36 -0.63
CA SER A 80 3.73 21.51 0.49
C SER A 80 2.36 20.89 0.19
N LYS A 81 1.72 20.35 1.24
CA LYS A 81 0.37 19.80 1.16
C LYS A 81 -0.64 20.88 0.74
N VAL A 82 -1.43 20.58 -0.29
CA VAL A 82 -2.52 21.45 -0.77
C VAL A 82 -3.87 20.89 -0.32
N TRP A 83 -4.62 21.66 0.47
CA TRP A 83 -5.93 21.23 0.97
C TRP A 83 -7.03 21.45 -0.06
N CYS A 84 -7.99 20.54 -0.13
CA CYS A 84 -9.12 20.63 -1.06
C CYS A 84 -9.92 21.92 -0.89
N LYS A 85 -10.12 22.37 0.35
CA LYS A 85 -10.89 23.59 0.66
C LYS A 85 -10.23 24.86 0.12
N ASP A 86 -8.90 24.86 -0.04
CA ASP A 86 -8.13 26.03 -0.47
C ASP A 86 -8.15 26.18 -2.00
N VAL A 87 -8.46 25.10 -2.73
CA VAL A 87 -8.52 25.07 -4.20
C VAL A 87 -9.95 25.09 -4.72
N HIS A 88 -10.85 24.29 -4.11
CA HIS A 88 -12.19 24.03 -4.63
C HIS A 88 -13.32 24.63 -3.77
N GLY A 89 -12.99 25.30 -2.67
CA GLY A 89 -13.97 25.87 -1.75
C GLY A 89 -14.82 24.83 -0.99
N PRO A 90 -15.83 25.29 -0.24
CA PRO A 90 -16.71 24.41 0.54
C PRO A 90 -17.61 23.56 -0.37
N GLY A 91 -17.91 22.32 0.06
CA GLY A 91 -18.84 21.44 -0.65
C GLY A 91 -18.27 20.66 -1.84
N CYS A 92 -16.98 20.80 -2.14
CA CYS A 92 -16.31 20.04 -3.23
C CYS A 92 -16.61 18.54 -3.15
N ARG A 93 -17.02 17.93 -4.28
CA ARG A 93 -17.27 16.48 -4.42
C ARG A 93 -16.23 15.76 -5.27
N GLU A 94 -15.29 16.50 -5.84
CA GLU A 94 -14.23 15.98 -6.73
C GLU A 94 -13.08 15.36 -5.93
N CYS A 95 -12.63 16.03 -4.86
CA CYS A 95 -11.59 15.47 -4.00
C CYS A 95 -12.16 14.40 -3.06
N THR A 96 -11.37 13.36 -2.83
CA THR A 96 -11.66 12.31 -1.85
C THR A 96 -10.73 12.41 -0.64
N SER A 97 -11.19 11.87 0.50
CA SER A 97 -10.33 11.70 1.68
C SER A 97 -9.45 10.48 1.53
N CYS A 98 -8.16 10.58 1.88
CA CYS A 98 -7.28 9.42 1.91
C CYS A 98 -7.74 8.40 2.96
N HIS A 99 -7.66 7.11 2.65
CA HIS A 99 -8.07 6.00 3.49
C HIS A 99 -7.36 5.99 4.84
N PHE A 100 -6.03 6.20 4.83
CA PHE A 100 -5.22 6.09 6.05
C PHE A 100 -5.19 7.40 6.83
N CYS A 101 -4.71 8.51 6.24
CA CYS A 101 -4.60 9.78 6.96
C CYS A 101 -5.91 10.54 7.10
N ARG A 102 -6.98 10.11 6.41
CA ARG A 102 -8.35 10.70 6.45
C ARG A 102 -8.42 12.17 6.04
N GLN A 103 -7.35 12.72 5.48
CA GLN A 103 -7.27 14.10 5.02
C GLN A 103 -7.85 14.23 3.61
N LYS A 104 -8.61 15.32 3.40
CA LYS A 104 -9.18 15.69 2.10
C LYS A 104 -8.32 16.79 1.48
N THR A 105 -7.41 16.37 0.64
CA THR A 105 -6.41 17.19 -0.05
C THR A 105 -6.63 17.14 -1.56
N ALA A 106 -6.08 18.11 -2.29
CA ALA A 106 -6.18 18.19 -3.75
C ALA A 106 -5.21 17.23 -4.48
N ASP A 107 -4.38 16.51 -3.73
CA ASP A 107 -3.48 15.50 -4.28
C ASP A 107 -4.22 14.33 -4.93
N VAL A 108 -3.58 13.78 -5.96
CA VAL A 108 -3.98 12.55 -6.62
C VAL A 108 -4.05 11.43 -5.58
N LYS A 109 -5.09 10.60 -5.70
CA LYS A 109 -5.30 9.40 -4.89
C LYS A 109 -5.62 8.24 -5.80
N THR A 110 -5.23 7.03 -5.37
CA THR A 110 -5.58 5.82 -6.08
C THR A 110 -7.08 5.57 -6.12
N ARG A 111 -7.51 4.69 -7.03
CA ARG A 111 -8.87 4.17 -7.10
C ARG A 111 -8.78 2.65 -7.20
N CYS A 112 -9.59 1.95 -6.40
CA CYS A 112 -9.58 0.49 -6.41
C CYS A 112 -10.57 -0.02 -7.44
N GLN A 113 -10.12 -0.90 -8.32
CA GLN A 113 -10.97 -1.52 -9.34
C GLN A 113 -12.14 -2.29 -8.73
N CYS A 114 -11.93 -3.00 -7.61
CA CYS A 114 -13.01 -3.68 -6.90
C CYS A 114 -14.14 -2.73 -6.42
N GLY A 115 -13.91 -1.42 -6.37
CA GLY A 115 -14.87 -0.41 -5.93
C GLY A 115 -15.88 0.01 -7.00
N GLU A 116 -15.64 -0.35 -8.25
CA GLU A 116 -16.48 0.02 -9.40
C GLU A 116 -17.64 -0.95 -9.60
N TRP A 117 -17.48 -2.20 -9.17
CA TRP A 117 -18.38 -3.29 -9.52
C TRP A 117 -19.44 -3.58 -8.44
N ARG A 118 -19.35 -2.95 -7.26
CA ARG A 118 -20.26 -3.20 -6.13
C ARG A 118 -20.72 -1.90 -5.48
N SER A 119 -22.03 -1.74 -5.27
CA SER A 119 -22.65 -0.57 -4.62
C SER A 119 -22.23 -0.39 -3.14
N THR A 120 -21.93 -1.50 -2.46
CA THR A 120 -21.40 -1.54 -1.08
C THR A 120 -20.24 -2.54 -0.99
N PRO A 121 -19.01 -2.15 -1.37
CA PRO A 121 -17.89 -3.06 -1.37
C PRO A 121 -17.34 -3.31 0.06
N PRO A 122 -16.73 -4.48 0.33
CA PRO A 122 -16.09 -4.77 1.61
C PRO A 122 -15.07 -3.68 1.98
N GLY A 123 -15.17 -3.10 3.18
CA GLY A 123 -14.33 -1.97 3.63
C GLY A 123 -14.85 -0.57 3.25
N GLY A 124 -16.02 -0.46 2.60
CA GLY A 124 -16.70 0.80 2.33
C GLY A 124 -16.23 1.55 1.08
N ARG A 125 -16.95 2.63 0.74
CA ARG A 125 -16.76 3.40 -0.51
C ARG A 125 -15.39 4.08 -0.62
N GLY A 126 -14.79 4.50 0.50
CA GLY A 126 -13.50 5.21 0.52
C GLY A 126 -12.26 4.32 0.63
N ARG A 127 -12.38 2.99 0.64
CA ARG A 127 -11.25 2.08 0.90
C ARG A 127 -10.12 2.15 -0.12
N GLY A 128 -10.46 2.52 -1.35
CA GLY A 128 -9.54 2.54 -2.48
C GLY A 128 -8.76 3.83 -2.62
N ALA A 129 -9.13 4.90 -1.90
CA ALA A 129 -8.54 6.22 -2.06
C ALA A 129 -7.29 6.37 -1.19
N TRP A 130 -6.09 6.11 -1.73
CA TRP A 130 -4.83 6.31 -1.01
C TRP A 130 -4.05 7.47 -1.59
N CYS A 131 -3.64 8.43 -0.77
CA CYS A 131 -2.62 9.39 -1.20
C CYS A 131 -1.26 8.70 -1.30
N GLY A 132 -0.38 9.26 -2.13
CA GLY A 132 0.91 8.62 -2.43
C GLY A 132 1.78 8.44 -1.18
N TRP A 133 1.73 9.37 -0.22
CA TRP A 133 2.48 9.25 1.03
C TRP A 133 2.03 8.05 1.87
N CYS A 134 0.72 7.91 2.07
CA CYS A 134 0.20 6.81 2.85
C CYS A 134 0.40 5.47 2.14
N LEU A 135 0.20 5.43 0.82
CA LEU A 135 0.41 4.22 0.04
C LEU A 135 1.86 3.73 0.16
N GLU A 136 2.83 4.63 0.03
CA GLU A 136 4.24 4.29 0.15
C GLU A 136 4.63 3.92 1.58
N MET A 137 4.41 4.81 2.56
CA MET A 137 4.91 4.61 3.91
C MET A 137 4.23 3.45 4.62
N ARG A 138 2.94 3.24 4.33
CA ARG A 138 2.17 2.17 4.98
C ARG A 138 2.24 0.86 4.22
N MET A 139 2.26 0.88 2.90
CA MET A 139 2.14 -0.33 2.09
C MET A 139 3.40 -0.66 1.31
N GLY A 140 4.21 0.34 0.97
CA GLY A 140 5.45 0.16 0.21
C GLY A 140 5.27 0.33 -1.30
N GLU A 141 4.12 0.85 -1.71
CA GLU A 141 3.70 0.95 -3.11
C GLU A 141 3.86 2.37 -3.65
N ASN A 142 4.14 2.48 -4.95
CA ASN A 142 4.22 3.76 -5.66
C ASN A 142 2.86 4.13 -6.26
N ILE A 143 2.43 5.39 -6.09
CA ILE A 143 1.12 5.84 -6.59
C ILE A 143 1.02 5.85 -8.12
N GLU A 144 2.09 6.20 -8.83
CA GLU A 144 2.10 6.20 -10.29
C GLU A 144 1.98 4.78 -10.84
N GLU A 145 2.70 3.84 -10.23
CA GLU A 145 2.61 2.41 -10.59
C GLU A 145 1.21 1.86 -10.31
N ALA A 146 0.62 2.22 -9.16
CA ALA A 146 -0.74 1.81 -8.80
C ALA A 146 -1.83 2.41 -9.69
N LEU A 147 -1.61 3.60 -10.27
CA LEU A 147 -2.55 4.25 -11.19
C LEU A 147 -2.39 3.76 -12.63
N ALA A 148 -1.20 3.33 -13.02
CA ALA A 148 -0.92 2.77 -14.34
C ALA A 148 -1.33 1.29 -14.47
N ASP A 149 -1.48 0.58 -13.35
CA ASP A 149 -1.87 -0.82 -13.30
C ASP A 149 -3.41 -0.96 -13.26
N GLU A 150 -3.98 -1.41 -14.38
CA GLU A 150 -5.43 -1.64 -14.53
C GLU A 150 -5.95 -2.77 -13.63
N GLU A 151 -5.09 -3.66 -13.14
CA GLU A 151 -5.46 -4.75 -12.23
C GLU A 151 -5.22 -4.39 -10.76
N TRP A 152 -4.72 -3.19 -10.46
CA TRP A 152 -4.37 -2.79 -9.11
C TRP A 152 -5.56 -2.90 -8.15
N ARG A 153 -5.32 -3.61 -7.03
CA ARG A 153 -6.29 -3.75 -5.93
C ARG A 153 -5.77 -3.05 -4.69
N CYS A 154 -6.64 -2.31 -4.00
CA CYS A 154 -6.23 -1.62 -2.79
C CYS A 154 -5.86 -2.58 -1.65
N PRO A 155 -5.05 -2.13 -0.66
CA PRO A 155 -4.64 -2.92 0.49
C PRO A 155 -5.79 -3.58 1.27
N VAL A 156 -6.96 -2.94 1.29
CA VAL A 156 -8.15 -3.50 1.97
C VAL A 156 -8.69 -4.72 1.22
N CYS A 157 -8.69 -4.69 -0.11
CA CYS A 157 -9.14 -5.82 -0.94
C CYS A 157 -8.13 -6.97 -0.99
N ARG A 158 -6.83 -6.65 -0.80
CA ARG A 158 -5.76 -7.64 -0.66
C ARG A 158 -5.57 -8.16 0.77
N ASP A 159 -6.43 -7.74 1.71
CA ASP A 159 -6.35 -8.16 3.11
C ASP A 159 -5.01 -7.84 3.82
N ILE A 160 -4.33 -6.77 3.42
CA ILE A 160 -3.04 -6.35 4.00
C ILE A 160 -3.10 -4.95 4.59
N CYS A 161 -4.27 -4.31 4.58
CA CYS A 161 -4.44 -2.99 5.16
C CYS A 161 -3.99 -3.01 6.63
N ASN A 162 -3.33 -1.93 7.06
CA ASN A 162 -2.88 -1.69 8.43
C ASN A 162 -3.41 -0.33 8.91
N CYS A 163 -4.70 -0.04 8.74
CA CYS A 163 -5.31 1.21 9.24
C CYS A 163 -6.04 1.02 10.57
N SER A 164 -6.42 2.14 11.18
CA SER A 164 -7.26 2.22 12.38
C SER A 164 -8.71 2.65 12.09
N GLY A 165 -9.14 2.57 10.82
CA GLY A 165 -10.46 3.03 10.39
C GLY A 165 -11.59 2.09 10.83
N ALA A 166 -12.58 2.60 11.57
CA ALA A 166 -13.75 1.83 12.02
C ALA A 166 -14.59 1.28 10.84
N ASN A 167 -14.53 1.93 9.67
CA ASN A 167 -15.19 1.48 8.45
C ASN A 167 -14.36 0.48 7.62
N CYS A 168 -13.13 0.18 8.03
CA CYS A 168 -12.26 -0.77 7.34
C CYS A 168 -12.61 -2.22 7.71
N LEU A 169 -12.28 -3.16 6.82
CA LEU A 169 -12.51 -4.58 7.04
C LEU A 169 -11.76 -5.10 8.27
N ARG A 170 -10.59 -4.54 8.61
CA ARG A 170 -9.85 -4.85 9.85
C ARG A 170 -10.70 -4.68 11.11
N ALA A 171 -11.34 -3.52 11.24
CA ALA A 171 -12.17 -3.21 12.41
C ALA A 171 -13.38 -4.14 12.48
N LYS A 172 -13.97 -4.51 11.33
CA LYS A 172 -15.06 -5.49 11.25
C LYS A 172 -14.64 -6.91 11.67
N ARG A 173 -13.34 -7.21 11.62
CA ARG A 173 -12.75 -8.46 12.10
C ARG A 173 -12.21 -8.35 13.52
N ASN A 174 -12.52 -7.27 14.24
CA ASN A 174 -12.03 -7.00 15.59
C ASN A 174 -10.50 -7.05 15.71
N LEU A 175 -9.77 -6.63 14.67
CA LEU A 175 -8.32 -6.54 14.73
C LEU A 175 -7.90 -5.24 15.42
N PHE A 176 -6.90 -5.35 16.30
CA PHE A 176 -6.34 -4.22 17.03
C PHE A 176 -5.78 -3.17 16.03
N PRO A 177 -6.04 -1.86 16.26
CA PRO A 177 -5.52 -0.81 15.39
C PRO A 177 -3.99 -0.78 15.38
N THR A 178 -3.38 -0.74 14.20
CA THR A 178 -1.92 -0.56 14.11
C THR A 178 -1.54 0.89 14.37
N GLN A 179 -0.42 1.10 15.05
CA GLN A 179 0.11 2.43 15.34
C GLN A 179 0.91 3.04 14.18
N GLN A 180 1.43 4.25 14.37
CA GLN A 180 2.27 4.96 13.41
C GLN A 180 3.71 4.43 13.42
N LEU A 181 3.91 3.19 12.96
CA LEU A 181 5.21 2.52 12.95
C LEU A 181 6.14 2.95 11.80
N THR A 182 5.84 4.07 11.13
CA THR A 182 6.57 4.49 9.93
C THR A 182 8.04 4.74 10.22
N HIS A 183 8.35 5.43 11.32
CA HIS A 183 9.73 5.75 11.69
C HIS A 183 10.51 4.49 12.08
N GLU A 184 9.94 3.67 12.95
CA GLU A 184 10.58 2.42 13.38
C GLU A 184 10.81 1.46 12.20
N ALA A 185 9.81 1.25 11.33
CA ALA A 185 9.96 0.41 10.16
C ALA A 185 11.15 0.87 9.29
N LEU A 186 11.30 2.19 9.07
CA LEU A 186 12.42 2.74 8.32
C LEU A 186 13.76 2.62 9.04
N GLN A 187 13.80 2.89 10.34
CA GLN A 187 15.00 2.80 11.15
C GLN A 187 15.60 1.40 11.10
N PHE A 188 14.74 0.38 11.12
CA PHE A 188 15.16 -1.02 10.99
C PHE A 188 15.21 -1.49 9.52
N GLY A 189 15.11 -0.57 8.56
CA GLY A 189 15.36 -0.81 7.15
C GLY A 189 14.31 -1.63 6.40
N TRP A 190 13.06 -1.65 6.88
CA TRP A 190 11.92 -2.10 6.08
C TRP A 190 11.43 -1.00 5.14
N GLN A 191 10.97 -1.42 3.97
CA GLN A 191 10.41 -0.52 2.95
C GLN A 191 9.16 0.22 3.42
N SER A 192 8.31 -0.44 4.21
CA SER A 192 7.04 0.12 4.70
C SER A 192 6.58 -0.58 5.97
N VAL A 193 5.56 0.00 6.62
CA VAL A 193 4.93 -0.60 7.81
C VAL A 193 4.33 -1.98 7.50
N ALA A 194 3.74 -2.19 6.32
CA ALA A 194 3.19 -3.49 5.96
C ALA A 194 4.28 -4.56 5.85
N HIS A 195 5.40 -4.26 5.20
CA HIS A 195 6.54 -5.18 5.14
C HIS A 195 7.05 -5.52 6.54
N TYR A 196 7.18 -4.51 7.41
CA TYR A 196 7.63 -4.69 8.78
C TYR A 196 6.67 -5.58 9.60
N LEU A 197 5.37 -5.28 9.60
CA LEU A 197 4.35 -6.04 10.33
C LEU A 197 4.25 -7.50 9.86
N ILE A 198 4.19 -7.71 8.54
CA ILE A 198 3.93 -9.03 7.93
C ILE A 198 5.15 -9.94 8.10
N THR A 199 6.33 -9.48 7.70
CA THR A 199 7.53 -10.34 7.68
C THR A 199 7.98 -10.74 9.09
N THR A 200 7.90 -9.82 10.07
CA THR A 200 8.26 -10.13 11.45
C THR A 200 7.26 -11.08 12.10
N ARG A 201 5.96 -11.00 11.77
CA ARG A 201 4.97 -11.96 12.28
C ARG A 201 5.13 -13.35 11.67
N ILE A 202 5.41 -13.43 10.37
CA ILE A 202 5.67 -14.72 9.70
C ILE A 202 6.87 -15.41 10.33
N ARG A 203 7.94 -14.66 10.63
CA ARG A 203 9.13 -15.20 11.30
C ARG A 203 8.81 -15.71 12.70
N GLU A 204 8.12 -14.94 13.53
CA GLU A 204 7.71 -15.37 14.88
C GLU A 204 6.88 -16.66 14.86
N ASN A 205 6.06 -16.87 13.83
CA ASN A 205 5.24 -18.08 13.71
C ASN A 205 6.04 -19.32 13.26
N ALA A 206 7.27 -19.14 12.76
CA ALA A 206 8.13 -20.22 12.28
C ALA A 206 9.19 -20.67 13.32
N GLU A 207 9.38 -19.88 14.38
CA GLU A 207 10.22 -20.17 15.55
C GLU A 207 9.40 -20.89 16.64
#